data_AF-A0A349SHY5-F1
#
_entry.id   AF-A0A349SHY5-F1
#
_cell.length_a   1.000
_cell.length_b   1.000
_cell.length_c   1.000
_cell.angle_alpha   90.00
_cell.angle_beta   90.00
_cell.angle_gamma   90.00
#
_symmetry.space_group_name_H-M   'P 1'
#
loop_
_entity.id
_entity.type
_entity.pdbx_description
1 polymer ?
#
loop_
_entity_poly.entity_id
_entity_poly.type
_entity_poly.pdbx_seq_one_letter_code
_entity_poly.pdbx_strand_id
1 'polypeptide(L)'
;ALRLGIEIPDSRLSGFAGAGAPQLVADNACAHLFVLGQVVASGWRQNDLAAQRVALCVDGDEVAVGCGAHALGDPRDALVWFVNHLSSRGKAIEPGEFVTTGVCAGPVTVKPGQSVIARFDGYGEVNLRLTGED
;
A
#
# COMPACT_ATOMS: atom_id res chain seq x y z
N ALA A 1 -7.81 12.95 -3.41
CA ALA A 1 -8.68 11.92 -4.05
C ALA A 1 -8.28 10.55 -3.48
N LEU A 2 -9.13 9.53 -3.59
CA LEU A 2 -8.71 8.15 -3.30
C LEU A 2 -8.12 7.54 -4.58
N ARG A 3 -6.96 6.90 -4.48
CA ARG A 3 -6.29 6.20 -5.58
C ARG A 3 -5.96 4.79 -5.15
N LEU A 4 -5.96 3.89 -6.11
CA LEU A 4 -5.44 2.54 -5.91
C LEU A 4 -3.91 2.56 -5.96
N GLY A 5 -3.25 1.56 -5.36
CA GLY A 5 -1.79 1.50 -5.42
C GLY A 5 -1.24 0.13 -5.04
N ILE A 6 -0.01 -0.12 -5.50
CA ILE A 6 0.81 -1.27 -5.12
C ILE A 6 2.15 -0.73 -4.61
N GLU A 7 2.55 -1.15 -3.42
CA GLU A 7 3.89 -0.93 -2.89
C GLU A 7 4.72 -2.20 -3.12
N ILE A 8 5.96 -2.02 -3.57
CA ILE A 8 6.97 -3.07 -3.68
C ILE A 8 8.03 -2.73 -2.63
N PRO A 9 7.88 -3.22 -1.39
CA PRO A 9 8.85 -2.95 -0.35
C PRO A 9 10.13 -3.75 -0.59
N ASP A 10 11.28 -3.16 -0.29
CA ASP A 10 12.56 -3.84 -0.28
C ASP A 10 13.44 -3.29 0.86
N SER A 11 13.89 -4.20 1.72
CA SER A 11 14.63 -3.86 2.94
C SER A 11 16.13 -3.90 2.69
N ARG A 12 16.87 -2.91 3.19
CA ARG A 12 18.34 -2.90 3.10
C ARG A 12 19.00 -3.68 4.24
N LEU A 13 18.19 -4.19 5.17
CA LEU A 13 18.61 -5.07 6.26
C LEU A 13 18.59 -6.53 5.80
N SER A 14 19.70 -7.25 5.98
CA SER A 14 19.83 -8.68 5.65
C SER A 14 18.96 -9.62 6.52
N GLY A 15 18.39 -9.11 7.62
CA GLY A 15 17.55 -9.85 8.56
C GLY A 15 16.26 -9.10 8.91
N PHE A 16 15.62 -8.46 7.91
CA PHE A 16 14.47 -7.57 8.13
C PHE A 16 13.34 -8.19 8.97
N ALA A 17 13.11 -9.51 8.86
CA ALA A 17 12.07 -10.20 9.61
C ALA A 17 12.26 -10.16 11.13
N GLY A 18 13.50 -9.96 11.61
CA GLY A 18 13.82 -9.77 13.02
C GLY A 18 14.06 -8.31 13.41
N ALA A 19 13.90 -7.36 12.48
CA ALA A 19 14.19 -5.96 12.72
C ALA A 19 13.11 -5.32 13.60
N GLY A 20 13.53 -4.60 14.63
CA GLY A 20 12.64 -3.82 15.48
C GLY A 20 12.21 -2.51 14.81
N ALA A 21 11.18 -1.86 15.37
CA ALA A 21 10.66 -0.59 14.83
C ALA A 21 11.73 0.48 14.57
N PRO A 22 12.75 0.72 15.42
CA PRO A 22 13.79 1.71 15.13
C PRO A 22 14.62 1.38 13.89
N GLN A 23 14.91 0.09 13.66
CA GLN A 23 15.65 -0.36 12.49
C GLN A 23 14.82 -0.21 11.23
N LEU A 24 13.53 -0.54 11.28
CA LEU A 24 12.61 -0.33 10.15
C LEU A 24 12.41 1.15 9.85
N VAL A 25 12.34 2.02 10.86
CA VAL A 25 12.29 3.48 10.66
C VAL A 25 13.58 4.01 10.03
N ALA A 26 14.75 3.55 10.49
CA ALA A 26 16.02 3.88 9.85
C ALA A 26 16.10 3.35 8.41
N ASP A 27 15.46 2.22 8.17
CA ASP A 27 15.27 1.62 6.85
C ASP A 27 14.06 2.21 6.10
N ASN A 28 13.70 3.47 6.33
CA ASN A 28 12.62 4.16 5.60
C ASN A 28 11.34 3.30 5.42
N ALA A 29 10.97 2.53 6.46
CA ALA A 29 9.87 1.57 6.47
C ALA A 29 9.89 0.53 5.31
N CYS A 30 11.07 0.11 4.87
CA CYS A 30 11.29 -0.77 3.72
C CYS A 30 10.74 -0.23 2.39
N ALA A 31 10.45 1.07 2.31
CA ALA A 31 9.94 1.68 1.08
C ALA A 31 10.98 1.59 -0.05
N HIS A 32 10.53 1.21 -1.24
CA HIS A 32 11.37 1.10 -2.44
C HIS A 32 10.64 1.59 -3.69
N LEU A 33 9.72 0.81 -4.27
CA LEU A 33 8.93 1.23 -5.44
C LEU A 33 7.44 1.32 -5.11
N PHE A 34 6.75 2.22 -5.82
CA PHE A 34 5.31 2.40 -5.68
C PHE A 34 4.66 2.63 -7.05
N VAL A 35 3.59 1.90 -7.32
CA VAL A 35 2.77 2.07 -8.53
C VAL A 35 1.49 2.81 -8.15
N LEU A 36 1.39 4.06 -8.58
CA LEU A 36 0.20 4.88 -8.39
C LEU A 36 -0.86 4.53 -9.43
N GLY A 37 -1.96 3.96 -8.96
CA GLY A 37 -3.08 3.56 -9.80
C GLY A 37 -4.06 4.68 -10.13
N GLN A 38 -5.16 4.26 -10.75
CA GLN A 38 -6.27 5.13 -11.12
C GLN A 38 -6.92 5.78 -9.90
N VAL A 39 -7.55 6.93 -10.15
CA VAL A 39 -8.43 7.57 -9.18
C VAL A 39 -9.70 6.76 -9.06
N VAL A 40 -10.10 6.43 -7.83
CA VAL A 40 -11.41 5.83 -7.57
C VAL A 40 -12.48 6.85 -7.93
N ALA A 41 -13.51 6.40 -8.65
CA ALA A 41 -14.65 7.22 -9.02
C ALA A 41 -15.33 7.86 -7.78
N SER A 42 -16.30 8.73 -8.01
CA SER A 42 -17.06 9.38 -6.93
C SER A 42 -17.74 8.35 -6.00
N GLY A 43 -18.11 8.79 -4.79
CA GLY A 43 -18.85 7.96 -3.82
C GLY A 43 -18.00 7.23 -2.78
N TRP A 44 -16.68 7.12 -2.97
CA TRP A 44 -15.80 6.40 -2.02
C TRP A 44 -15.86 6.93 -0.58
N ARG A 45 -16.21 8.22 -0.38
CA ARG A 45 -16.31 8.82 0.96
C ARG A 45 -17.48 8.26 1.77
N GLN A 46 -18.52 7.79 1.09
CA GLN A 46 -19.72 7.21 1.69
C GLN A 46 -19.61 5.70 1.86
N ASN A 47 -18.61 5.08 1.23
CA ASN A 47 -18.41 3.63 1.26
C ASN A 47 -17.71 3.21 2.55
N ASP A 48 -17.92 1.94 2.91
CA ASP A 48 -17.17 1.26 3.95
C ASP A 48 -15.79 0.86 3.40
N LEU A 49 -14.78 1.70 3.67
CA LEU A 49 -13.41 1.43 3.22
C LEU A 49 -12.74 0.33 4.04
N ALA A 50 -13.18 0.08 5.28
CA ALA A 50 -12.67 -1.03 6.08
C ALA A 50 -13.08 -2.37 5.45
N ALA A 51 -14.31 -2.48 4.96
CA ALA A 51 -14.80 -3.66 4.25
C ALA A 51 -14.30 -3.80 2.80
N GLN A 52 -13.56 -2.82 2.27
CA GLN A 52 -13.08 -2.84 0.88
C GLN A 52 -12.18 -4.05 0.64
N ARG A 53 -12.68 -5.06 -0.08
CA ARG A 53 -11.90 -6.24 -0.45
C ARG A 53 -10.79 -5.87 -1.44
N VAL A 54 -9.61 -6.46 -1.21
CA VAL A 54 -8.44 -6.36 -2.08
C VAL A 54 -7.90 -7.77 -2.34
N ALA A 55 -7.69 -8.12 -3.60
CA ALA A 55 -7.09 -9.37 -4.02
C ALA A 55 -5.81 -9.09 -4.81
N LEU A 56 -4.74 -9.81 -4.50
CA LEU A 56 -3.46 -9.74 -5.19
C LEU A 56 -3.29 -11.01 -6.03
N CYS A 57 -3.14 -10.83 -7.34
CA CYS A 57 -2.91 -11.90 -8.29
C CYS A 57 -1.47 -11.84 -8.81
N VAL A 58 -0.81 -12.99 -8.93
CA VAL A 58 0.50 -13.14 -9.57
C VAL A 58 0.37 -14.16 -10.69
N ASP A 59 0.74 -13.77 -11.91
CA ASP A 59 0.63 -14.58 -13.14
C ASP A 59 -0.78 -15.19 -13.37
N GLY A 60 -1.82 -14.50 -12.88
CA GLY A 60 -3.22 -14.88 -13.01
C GLY A 60 -3.82 -15.57 -11.78
N ASP A 61 -2.99 -16.10 -10.87
CA ASP A 61 -3.44 -16.78 -9.67
C ASP A 61 -3.66 -15.79 -8.51
N GLU A 62 -4.81 -15.87 -7.83
CA GLU A 62 -5.05 -15.11 -6.59
C GLU A 62 -4.18 -15.70 -5.46
N VAL A 63 -3.14 -14.97 -5.05
CA VAL A 63 -2.14 -15.41 -4.07
C VAL A 63 -2.34 -14.80 -2.69
N ALA A 64 -3.03 -13.66 -2.59
CA ALA A 64 -3.38 -13.05 -1.32
C ALA A 64 -4.69 -12.29 -1.42
N VAL A 65 -5.43 -12.28 -0.31
CA VAL A 65 -6.70 -11.57 -0.15
C VAL A 65 -6.66 -10.84 1.18
N GLY A 66 -7.21 -9.62 1.19
CA GLY A 66 -7.46 -8.91 2.42
C GLY A 66 -8.52 -7.85 2.25
N CYS A 67 -8.53 -6.89 3.16
CA CYS A 67 -9.48 -5.80 3.18
C CYS A 67 -8.87 -4.53 3.75
N GLY A 68 -9.53 -3.39 3.56
CA GLY A 68 -9.06 -2.11 4.08
C GLY A 68 -8.92 -2.10 5.61
N ALA A 69 -9.66 -2.93 6.36
CA ALA A 69 -9.56 -3.01 7.80
C ALA A 69 -8.19 -3.48 8.30
N HIS A 70 -7.38 -4.12 7.45
CA HIS A 70 -6.00 -4.46 7.80
C HIS A 70 -5.10 -3.22 7.95
N ALA A 71 -5.49 -2.09 7.34
CA ALA A 71 -4.86 -0.79 7.54
C ALA A 71 -5.43 -0.11 8.80
N LEU A 72 -4.99 -0.55 9.98
CA LEU A 72 -5.37 0.04 11.27
C LEU A 72 -6.89 0.11 11.54
N GLY A 73 -7.68 -0.86 11.07
CA GLY A 73 -9.14 -0.90 11.23
C GLY A 73 -9.90 -0.16 10.13
N ASP A 74 -9.37 0.96 9.63
CA ASP A 74 -9.83 1.67 8.44
C ASP A 74 -8.67 2.48 7.82
N PRO A 75 -8.48 2.48 6.48
CA PRO A 75 -7.42 3.26 5.85
C PRO A 75 -7.44 4.76 6.20
N ARG A 76 -8.61 5.32 6.53
CA ARG A 76 -8.77 6.71 6.97
C ARG A 76 -8.18 6.94 8.36
N ASP A 77 -8.22 5.95 9.24
CA ASP A 77 -7.65 6.06 10.58
C ASP A 77 -6.11 6.14 10.49
N ALA A 78 -5.50 5.38 9.58
CA ALA A 78 -4.07 5.50 9.27
C ALA A 78 -3.70 6.90 8.75
N LEU A 79 -4.51 7.46 7.85
CA LEU A 79 -4.31 8.83 7.36
C LEU A 79 -4.44 9.87 8.49
N VAL A 80 -5.46 9.76 9.33
CA VAL A 80 -5.67 10.68 10.47
C VAL A 80 -4.50 10.61 11.44
N TRP A 81 -4.04 9.40 11.79
CA TRP A 81 -2.85 9.23 12.62
C TRP A 81 -1.62 9.90 12.00
N PHE A 82 -1.37 9.68 10.71
CA PHE A 82 -0.19 10.23 10.03
C PHE A 82 -0.23 11.77 9.97
N VAL A 83 -1.38 12.35 9.64
CA VAL A 83 -1.58 13.82 9.62
C VAL A 83 -1.36 14.42 11.00
N ASN A 84 -1.91 13.82 12.05
CA ASN A 84 -1.72 14.29 13.43
C ASN A 84 -0.25 14.18 13.86
N HIS A 85 0.42 13.10 13.47
CA HIS A 85 1.85 12.89 13.74
C HIS A 85 2.73 13.95 13.07
N LEU A 86 2.48 14.26 11.79
CA LEU A 86 3.17 15.35 11.08
C LEU A 86 2.90 16.70 11.75
N SER A 87 1.64 16.99 12.08
CA SER A 87 1.22 18.24 12.70
C SER A 87 1.92 18.48 14.03
N SER A 88 2.07 17.42 14.85
CA SER A 88 2.79 17.49 16.13
C SER A 88 4.28 17.88 15.99
N ARG A 89 4.83 17.75 14.78
CA ARG A 89 6.22 18.07 14.42
C ARG A 89 6.34 19.36 13.60
N GLY A 90 5.27 20.15 13.51
CA GLY A 90 5.24 21.38 12.72
C GLY A 90 5.33 21.13 11.21
N LYS A 91 4.91 19.95 10.74
CA LYS A 91 4.87 19.59 9.32
C LYS A 91 3.42 19.42 8.86
N ALA A 92 3.18 19.64 7.57
CA ALA A 92 1.90 19.41 6.91
C ALA A 92 2.11 18.53 5.67
N ILE A 93 1.00 18.02 5.13
CA ILE A 93 0.97 17.44 3.79
C ILE A 93 0.69 18.58 2.82
N GLU A 94 1.52 18.71 1.80
CA GLU A 94 1.40 19.76 0.80
C GLU A 94 0.47 19.34 -0.37
N PRO A 95 -0.18 20.31 -1.04
CA PRO A 95 -1.00 20.01 -2.21
C PRO A 95 -0.21 19.26 -3.29
N GLY A 96 -0.73 18.10 -3.70
CA GLY A 96 -0.11 17.25 -4.72
C GLY A 96 0.68 16.07 -4.14
N GLU A 97 0.92 16.02 -2.83
CA GLU A 97 1.52 14.86 -2.18
C GLU A 97 0.54 13.69 -2.07
N PHE A 98 1.10 12.48 -1.98
CA PHE A 98 0.36 11.24 -1.79
C PHE A 98 0.70 10.62 -0.43
N VAL A 99 -0.30 10.03 0.21
CA VAL A 99 -0.13 9.25 1.44
C VAL A 99 -0.58 7.82 1.16
N THR A 100 0.29 6.85 1.44
CA THR A 100 -0.07 5.43 1.50
C THR A 100 -0.57 5.11 2.91
N THR A 101 -1.73 4.44 2.99
CA THR A 101 -2.43 4.18 4.26
C THR A 101 -2.10 2.83 4.87
N GLY A 102 -1.13 2.12 4.31
CA GLY A 102 -0.71 0.79 4.76
C GLY A 102 -1.31 -0.35 3.95
N VAL A 103 -0.97 -1.57 4.37
CA VAL A 103 -1.22 -2.81 3.64
C VAL A 103 -2.66 -3.32 3.82
N CYS A 104 -3.34 -3.60 2.71
CA CYS A 104 -4.70 -4.18 2.73
C CYS A 104 -4.67 -5.71 2.55
N ALA A 105 -3.74 -6.24 1.76
CA ALA A 105 -3.50 -7.67 1.58
C ALA A 105 -2.01 -7.93 1.87
N GLY A 106 -1.70 -8.97 2.65
CA GLY A 106 -0.33 -9.24 3.10
C GLY A 106 0.68 -9.31 1.94
N PRO A 107 1.95 -8.95 2.18
CA PRO A 107 2.97 -8.93 1.14
C PRO A 107 3.20 -10.34 0.59
N VAL A 108 3.41 -10.43 -0.72
CA VAL A 108 3.74 -11.69 -1.40
C VAL A 108 5.07 -11.55 -2.12
N THR A 109 5.81 -12.65 -2.19
CA THR A 109 7.05 -12.69 -2.97
C THR A 109 6.73 -12.70 -4.45
N VAL A 110 7.36 -11.78 -5.18
CA VAL A 110 7.25 -11.65 -6.64
C VAL A 110 8.65 -11.72 -7.24
N LYS A 111 8.78 -12.40 -8.38
CA LYS A 111 10.06 -12.62 -9.07
C LYS A 111 10.13 -11.79 -10.35
N PRO A 112 11.34 -11.49 -10.84
CA PRO A 112 11.53 -10.95 -12.18
C PRO A 112 10.78 -11.75 -13.25
N GLY A 113 10.14 -11.04 -14.17
CA GLY A 113 9.33 -11.60 -15.26
C GLY A 113 7.85 -11.73 -14.94
N GLN A 114 7.47 -11.77 -13.66
CA GLN A 114 6.09 -12.02 -13.23
C GLN A 114 5.20 -10.77 -13.37
N SER A 115 3.92 -11.02 -13.66
CA SER A 115 2.88 -10.01 -13.69
C SER A 115 2.12 -9.99 -12.37
N VAL A 116 1.85 -8.80 -11.85
CA VAL A 116 1.13 -8.59 -10.59
C VAL A 116 -0.08 -7.72 -10.86
N ILE A 117 -1.24 -8.11 -10.32
CA ILE A 117 -2.48 -7.34 -10.39
C ILE A 117 -3.07 -7.24 -8.98
N ALA A 118 -3.30 -6.02 -8.50
CA ALA A 118 -4.11 -5.78 -7.31
C ALA A 118 -5.52 -5.34 -7.74
N ARG A 119 -6.52 -6.15 -7.39
CA ARG A 119 -7.95 -5.89 -7.66
C ARG A 119 -8.64 -5.37 -6.41
N PHE A 120 -9.42 -4.32 -6.58
CA PHE A 120 -10.19 -3.66 -5.53
C PHE A 120 -11.66 -3.71 -5.95
N ASP A 121 -12.47 -4.51 -5.25
CA ASP A 121 -13.87 -4.74 -5.61
C ASP A 121 -14.64 -3.42 -5.80
N GLY A 122 -15.23 -3.24 -6.98
CA GLY A 122 -15.97 -2.02 -7.33
C GLY A 122 -15.12 -0.77 -7.60
N TYR A 123 -13.81 -0.78 -7.33
CA TYR A 123 -12.90 0.36 -7.57
C TYR A 123 -11.92 0.15 -8.73
N GLY A 124 -11.77 -1.10 -9.20
CA GLY A 124 -10.95 -1.47 -10.35
C GLY A 124 -9.62 -2.10 -9.95
N GLU A 125 -8.58 -1.95 -10.76
CA GLU A 125 -7.32 -2.66 -10.55
C GLU A 125 -6.08 -1.81 -10.85
N VAL A 126 -4.94 -2.24 -10.32
CA VAL A 126 -3.59 -1.75 -10.63
C VAL A 126 -2.77 -2.94 -11.05
N ASN A 127 -2.02 -2.81 -12.14
CA ASN A 127 -1.18 -3.88 -12.65
C ASN A 127 0.24 -3.38 -12.91
N LEU A 128 1.19 -4.29 -12.79
CA LEU A 128 2.58 -4.09 -13.15
C LEU A 128 3.18 -5.41 -13.63
N ARG A 129 4.29 -5.31 -14.34
CA ARG A 129 5.16 -6.45 -14.63
C ARG A 129 6.55 -6.12 -14.17
N LEU A 130 7.16 -7.01 -13.41
CA LEU A 130 8.56 -6.88 -13.04
C LEU A 130 9.41 -7.27 -14.23
N THR A 131 10.09 -6.31 -14.84
CA THR A 131 11.13 -6.54 -15.84
C THR A 131 12.44 -6.49 -15.09
N GLY A 132 13.09 -7.64 -14.88
CA GLY A 132 14.28 -7.68 -14.02
C GLY A 132 15.42 -6.84 -14.57
N GLU A 133 15.71 -5.73 -13.90
CA GLU A 133 17.01 -5.06 -13.82
C GLU A 133 17.06 -4.32 -12.48
N ASP A 134 17.36 -5.08 -11.43
CA ASP A 134 18.28 -4.82 -10.30
C ASP A 134 18.13 -5.92 -9.24
#